data_AF-K3X7A7-F1
#
_entry.id   AF-K3X7A7-F1
#
_cell.length_a   1.000
_cell.length_b   1.000
_cell.length_c   1.000
_cell.angle_alpha   90.00
_cell.angle_beta   90.00
_cell.angle_gamma   90.00
#
_symmetry.space_group_name_H-M   'P 1'
#
loop_
_entity.id
_entity.type
_entity.pdbx_description
1 polymer ?
#
loop_
_entity_poly.entity_id
_entity_poly.type
_entity_poly.pdbx_seq_one_letter_code
_entity_poly.pdbx_strand_id
1 'polypeptide(L)'
;MGVDWFLIVIIVVMTVALLIGNIYILVYFQHDDDKNTAYFPKALVIFGLLFAECCVLLLPLDVANNSSAIGCKEGWNTACGNINMDVLWLIVFMSIIVIIVVLLPYSMYYYEADDGDDNVGNAQWIEALKMEIATLTVAIALFVVLFVTVSKSHIPMRALEVNSLSPTRGFHSYTDGATLASDEIANAALIPVQGIKVTLDVSFPVYITGLVSFIGWFGFCIFCGIGLVALPLDLIL
;
A
#
# COMPACT_ATOMS: atom_id res chain seq x y z
N MET A 1 -0.23 24.95 -15.94
CA MET A 1 -1.09 24.19 -16.87
C MET A 1 -1.98 23.30 -16.02
N GLY A 2 -3.25 23.11 -16.41
CA GLY A 2 -4.27 22.50 -15.56
C GLY A 2 -4.03 21.00 -15.34
N VAL A 3 -4.74 20.46 -14.35
CA VAL A 3 -4.75 19.03 -14.01
C VAL A 3 -4.92 18.15 -15.26
N ASP A 4 -4.18 17.04 -15.36
CA ASP A 4 -4.31 16.05 -16.44
C ASP A 4 -5.71 15.41 -16.45
N TRP A 5 -6.62 16.07 -17.17
CA TRP A 5 -8.05 15.74 -17.19
C TRP A 5 -8.33 14.41 -17.89
N PHE A 6 -7.47 14.04 -18.84
CA PHE A 6 -7.57 12.75 -19.53
C PHE A 6 -7.34 11.60 -18.54
N LEU A 7 -6.31 11.72 -17.70
CA LEU A 7 -6.00 10.73 -16.69
C LEU A 7 -7.13 10.60 -15.66
N ILE A 8 -7.70 11.73 -15.22
CA ILE A 8 -8.86 11.74 -14.31
C ILE A 8 -10.07 11.00 -14.92
N VAL A 9 -10.39 11.28 -16.20
CA VAL A 9 -11.51 10.60 -16.87
C VAL A 9 -11.28 9.10 -16.92
N ILE A 10 -10.06 8.64 -17.22
CA ILE A 10 -9.72 7.21 -17.20
C ILE A 10 -9.91 6.62 -15.80
N ILE A 11 -9.42 7.29 -14.75
CA ILE A 11 -9.59 6.83 -13.37
C ILE A 11 -11.08 6.63 -13.05
N VAL A 12 -11.93 7.61 -13.37
CA VAL A 12 -13.37 7.55 -13.11
C VAL A 12 -14.02 6.42 -13.91
N VAL A 13 -13.74 6.29 -15.20
CA VAL A 13 -14.30 5.24 -16.06
C VAL A 13 -13.89 3.86 -15.58
N MET A 14 -12.61 3.66 -15.27
CA MET A 14 -12.10 2.39 -14.75
C MET A 14 -12.72 2.05 -13.39
N THR A 15 -12.85 3.02 -12.49
CA THR A 15 -13.49 2.81 -11.17
C THR A 15 -14.94 2.35 -11.32
N VAL A 16 -15.71 2.97 -12.23
CA VAL A 16 -17.10 2.56 -12.49
C VAL A 16 -17.16 1.17 -13.11
N ALA A 17 -16.28 0.87 -14.09
CA ALA A 17 -16.22 -0.44 -14.72
C ALA A 17 -15.91 -1.56 -13.71
N LEU A 18 -14.94 -1.31 -12.83
CA LEU A 18 -14.57 -2.23 -11.74
C LEU A 18 -15.70 -2.41 -10.74
N LEU A 19 -16.38 -1.33 -10.32
CA LEU A 19 -17.56 -1.43 -9.45
C LEU A 19 -18.66 -2.30 -10.05
N ILE A 20 -18.93 -2.15 -11.36
CA ILE A 20 -19.91 -3.01 -12.05
C ILE A 20 -19.44 -4.47 -12.04
N GLY A 21 -18.16 -4.72 -12.31
CA GLY A 21 -17.56 -6.06 -12.24
C GLY A 21 -17.69 -6.70 -10.86
N ASN A 22 -17.38 -5.94 -9.80
CA ASN A 22 -17.47 -6.39 -8.42
C ASN A 22 -18.90 -6.71 -7.99
N ILE A 23 -19.88 -5.91 -8.42
CA ILE A 23 -21.31 -6.21 -8.21
C ILE A 23 -21.69 -7.50 -8.95
N TYR A 24 -21.25 -7.66 -10.21
CA TYR A 24 -21.54 -8.86 -10.99
C TYR A 24 -21.01 -10.14 -10.32
N ILE A 25 -19.74 -10.12 -9.89
CA ILE A 25 -19.10 -11.23 -9.16
C ILE A 25 -19.90 -11.56 -7.90
N LEU A 26 -20.26 -10.55 -7.11
CA LEU A 26 -21.05 -10.75 -5.89
C LEU A 26 -22.40 -11.39 -6.20
N VAL A 27 -23.14 -10.86 -7.17
CA VAL A 27 -24.48 -11.37 -7.54
C VAL A 27 -24.42 -12.78 -8.10
N TYR A 28 -23.32 -13.15 -8.77
CA TYR A 28 -23.13 -14.47 -9.35
C TYR A 28 -22.77 -15.53 -8.29
N PHE A 29 -21.91 -15.18 -7.31
CA PHE A 29 -21.45 -16.11 -6.28
C PHE A 29 -22.24 -16.04 -4.96
N GLN A 30 -23.21 -15.14 -4.82
CA GLN A 30 -24.09 -15.11 -3.65
C GLN A 30 -24.95 -16.39 -3.58
N HIS A 31 -25.17 -16.88 -2.36
CA HIS A 31 -26.07 -18.00 -2.13
C HIS A 31 -27.53 -17.57 -2.36
N ASP A 32 -28.38 -18.51 -2.83
CA ASP A 32 -29.79 -18.22 -3.13
C ASP A 32 -30.58 -17.74 -1.90
N ASP A 33 -30.23 -18.24 -0.71
CA ASP A 33 -30.83 -17.85 0.56
C ASP A 33 -30.40 -16.45 1.04
N ASP A 34 -29.32 -15.88 0.47
CA ASP A 34 -28.83 -14.54 0.81
C ASP A 34 -29.28 -13.50 -0.23
N LYS A 35 -30.36 -13.75 -0.98
CA LYS A 35 -30.89 -12.75 -1.93
C LYS A 35 -31.57 -11.60 -1.18
N ASN A 36 -31.13 -10.37 -1.47
CA ASN A 36 -31.71 -9.11 -0.94
C ASN A 36 -31.63 -8.94 0.59
N THR A 37 -30.74 -9.66 1.25
CA THR A 37 -30.41 -9.54 2.67
C THR A 37 -29.00 -8.95 2.87
N ALA A 38 -28.65 -8.54 4.09
CA ALA A 38 -27.29 -8.14 4.49
C ALA A 38 -26.54 -7.16 3.54
N TYR A 39 -27.15 -6.00 3.26
CA TYR A 39 -26.56 -5.02 2.33
C TYR A 39 -25.23 -4.42 2.80
N PHE A 40 -25.00 -4.29 4.11
CA PHE A 40 -23.81 -3.64 4.64
C PHE A 40 -22.52 -4.47 4.41
N PRO A 41 -22.44 -5.76 4.77
CA PRO A 41 -21.30 -6.62 4.42
C PRO A 41 -21.09 -6.71 2.92
N LYS A 42 -22.17 -6.79 2.13
CA LYS A 42 -22.06 -6.84 0.66
C LYS A 42 -21.39 -5.59 0.10
N ALA A 43 -21.74 -4.42 0.63
CA ALA A 43 -21.04 -3.19 0.29
C ALA A 43 -19.56 -3.25 0.67
N LEU A 44 -19.22 -3.74 1.86
CA LEU A 44 -17.83 -3.91 2.29
C LEU A 44 -17.04 -4.87 1.39
N VAL A 45 -17.64 -5.96 0.91
CA VAL A 45 -17.02 -6.86 -0.06
C VAL A 45 -16.77 -6.16 -1.39
N ILE A 46 -17.77 -5.46 -1.94
CA ILE A 46 -17.62 -4.72 -3.21
C ILE A 46 -16.51 -3.67 -3.11
N PHE A 47 -16.47 -2.89 -2.03
CA PHE A 47 -15.42 -1.91 -1.83
C PHE A 47 -14.07 -2.55 -1.53
N GLY A 48 -14.03 -3.67 -0.80
CA GLY A 48 -12.81 -4.43 -0.55
C GLY A 48 -12.16 -4.93 -1.85
N LEU A 49 -12.97 -5.48 -2.76
CA LEU A 49 -12.53 -5.87 -4.10
C LEU A 49 -12.04 -4.66 -4.90
N LEU A 50 -12.79 -3.56 -4.89
CA LEU A 50 -12.40 -2.33 -5.59
C LEU A 50 -11.03 -1.83 -5.11
N PHE A 51 -10.80 -1.77 -3.78
CA PHE A 51 -9.53 -1.29 -3.26
C PHE A 51 -8.37 -2.23 -3.58
N ALA A 52 -8.60 -3.55 -3.62
CA ALA A 52 -7.59 -4.51 -4.06
C ALA A 52 -7.21 -4.29 -5.54
N GLU A 53 -8.19 -4.05 -6.41
CA GLU A 53 -7.97 -3.72 -7.82
C GLU A 53 -7.28 -2.36 -7.98
N CYS A 54 -7.66 -1.36 -7.18
CA CYS A 54 -6.99 -0.06 -7.14
C CYS A 54 -5.50 -0.20 -6.80
N CYS A 55 -5.11 -1.06 -5.86
CA CYS A 55 -3.69 -1.30 -5.54
C CYS A 55 -2.88 -1.76 -6.76
N VAL A 56 -3.50 -2.52 -7.67
CA VAL A 56 -2.85 -2.97 -8.91
C VAL A 56 -2.80 -1.85 -9.95
N LEU A 57 -3.91 -1.11 -10.13
CA LEU A 57 -4.00 -0.05 -11.15
C LEU A 57 -3.28 1.25 -10.77
N LEU A 58 -2.97 1.46 -9.50
CA LEU A 58 -2.17 2.62 -9.05
C LEU A 58 -0.76 2.59 -9.63
N LEU A 59 -0.17 1.42 -9.88
CA LEU A 59 1.16 1.28 -10.47
C LEU A 59 1.26 1.85 -11.90
N PRO A 60 0.46 1.39 -12.88
CA PRO A 60 0.49 1.96 -14.22
C PRO A 60 0.00 3.41 -14.24
N LEU A 61 -0.90 3.80 -13.32
CA LEU A 61 -1.32 5.19 -13.16
C LEU A 61 -0.15 6.10 -12.75
N ASP A 62 0.71 5.66 -11.84
CA ASP A 62 1.90 6.39 -11.41
C ASP A 62 2.90 6.61 -12.57
N VAL A 63 3.14 5.55 -13.34
CA VAL A 63 4.00 5.62 -14.53
C VAL A 63 3.41 6.58 -15.57
N ALA A 64 2.10 6.49 -15.84
CA ALA A 64 1.42 7.37 -16.78
C ALA A 64 1.48 8.84 -16.33
N ASN A 65 1.23 9.11 -15.05
CA ASN A 65 1.23 10.45 -14.47
C ASN A 65 2.61 11.15 -14.53
N ASN A 66 3.71 10.39 -14.43
CA ASN A 66 5.05 10.96 -14.61
C ASN A 66 5.43 11.10 -16.09
N SER A 67 4.91 10.23 -16.97
CA SER A 67 5.22 10.27 -18.41
C SER A 67 4.61 11.47 -19.15
N SER A 68 3.51 12.06 -18.66
CA SER A 68 2.84 13.18 -19.32
C SER A 68 3.52 14.54 -19.09
N ALA A 69 4.53 14.61 -18.21
CA ALA A 69 5.20 15.84 -17.82
C ALA A 69 6.53 16.07 -18.56
N ILE A 70 6.47 16.18 -19.90
CA ILE A 70 7.65 16.41 -20.75
C ILE A 70 8.31 17.75 -20.38
N GLY A 71 9.56 17.71 -19.89
CA GLY A 71 10.33 18.90 -19.50
C GLY A 71 10.13 19.35 -18.06
N CYS A 72 9.40 18.58 -17.25
CA CYS A 72 9.21 18.83 -15.82
C CYS A 72 10.02 17.84 -14.98
N LYS A 73 10.36 18.25 -13.75
CA LYS A 73 10.98 17.35 -12.77
C LYS A 73 9.96 16.28 -12.35
N GLU A 74 10.41 15.05 -12.23
CA GLU A 74 9.65 13.91 -11.68
C GLU A 74 8.92 14.29 -10.38
N GLY A 75 7.66 13.85 -10.24
CA GLY A 75 6.82 14.11 -9.06
C GLY A 75 5.77 15.23 -9.21
N TRP A 76 5.05 15.52 -8.13
CA TRP A 76 3.99 16.54 -8.13
C TRP A 76 4.57 17.95 -8.38
N ASN A 77 4.11 18.59 -9.46
CA ASN A 77 4.50 19.95 -9.79
C ASN A 77 3.28 20.78 -10.21
N THR A 78 2.99 21.82 -9.43
CA THR A 78 1.87 22.75 -9.64
C THR A 78 1.95 23.47 -10.99
N ALA A 79 3.15 23.63 -11.57
CA ALA A 79 3.33 24.24 -12.89
C ALA A 79 2.87 23.30 -14.02
N CYS A 80 3.07 21.99 -13.85
CA CYS A 80 2.90 20.97 -14.89
C CYS A 80 1.58 20.20 -14.83
N GLY A 81 0.83 20.27 -13.71
CA GLY A 81 -0.55 19.77 -13.65
C GLY A 81 -0.69 18.26 -13.39
N ASN A 82 0.33 17.61 -12.82
CA ASN A 82 0.28 16.17 -12.49
C ASN A 82 -0.67 15.89 -11.32
N ILE A 83 -1.01 14.61 -11.07
CA ILE A 83 -1.73 14.10 -9.90
C ILE A 83 -0.75 13.84 -8.74
N ASN A 84 -1.16 14.09 -7.49
CA ASN A 84 -0.31 13.90 -6.32
C ASN A 84 -0.36 12.42 -5.94
N MET A 85 0.55 11.64 -6.52
CA MET A 85 0.57 10.20 -6.34
C MET A 85 0.83 9.83 -4.88
N ASP A 86 1.71 10.55 -4.17
CA ASP A 86 1.99 10.28 -2.75
C ASP A 86 0.72 10.33 -1.89
N VAL A 87 -0.10 11.36 -2.11
CA VAL A 87 -1.38 11.52 -1.40
C VAL A 87 -2.40 10.48 -1.86
N LEU A 88 -2.48 10.18 -3.16
CA LEU A 88 -3.41 9.19 -3.70
C LEU A 88 -3.13 7.78 -3.16
N TRP A 89 -1.86 7.36 -3.17
CA TRP A 89 -1.41 6.10 -2.58
C TRP A 89 -1.75 6.04 -1.10
N LEU A 90 -1.51 7.13 -0.35
CA LEU A 90 -1.82 7.20 1.07
C LEU A 90 -3.34 7.09 1.31
N ILE A 91 -4.17 7.76 0.52
CA ILE A 91 -5.64 7.68 0.63
C ILE A 91 -6.11 6.23 0.44
N VAL A 92 -5.64 5.55 -0.62
CA VAL A 92 -6.08 4.18 -0.92
C VAL A 92 -5.64 3.21 0.18
N PHE A 93 -4.37 3.23 0.60
CA PHE A 93 -3.91 2.33 1.66
C PHE A 93 -4.54 2.62 3.02
N MET A 94 -4.78 3.89 3.36
CA MET A 94 -5.50 4.23 4.60
C MET A 94 -6.96 3.80 4.55
N SER A 95 -7.60 3.86 3.38
CA SER A 95 -8.98 3.38 3.20
C SER A 95 -9.07 1.85 3.43
N ILE A 96 -8.08 1.09 2.96
CA ILE A 96 -7.98 -0.36 3.22
C ILE A 96 -7.84 -0.63 4.72
N ILE A 97 -6.98 0.13 5.43
CA ILE A 97 -6.82 -0.01 6.88
C ILE A 97 -8.13 0.28 7.61
N VAL A 98 -8.85 1.33 7.22
CA VAL A 98 -10.16 1.65 7.80
C VAL A 98 -11.16 0.52 7.58
N ILE A 99 -11.19 -0.09 6.39
CA ILE A 99 -12.05 -1.25 6.14
C ILE A 99 -11.67 -2.41 7.06
N ILE A 100 -10.39 -2.76 7.16
CA ILE A 100 -9.94 -3.94 7.90
C ILE A 100 -10.09 -3.78 9.41
N VAL A 101 -9.74 -2.60 9.94
CA VAL A 101 -9.64 -2.38 11.40
C VAL A 101 -10.93 -1.79 11.97
N VAL A 102 -11.72 -1.07 11.17
CA VAL A 102 -12.93 -0.38 11.64
C VAL A 102 -14.21 -1.03 11.08
N LEU A 103 -14.35 -1.07 9.75
CA LEU A 103 -15.63 -1.42 9.15
C LEU A 103 -15.93 -2.93 9.18
N LEU A 104 -14.92 -3.78 8.98
CA LEU A 104 -15.09 -5.24 9.01
C LEU A 104 -15.41 -5.74 10.42
N PRO A 105 -14.66 -5.41 11.49
CA PRO A 105 -14.99 -5.90 12.83
C PRO A 105 -16.33 -5.34 13.30
N TYR A 106 -16.62 -4.07 13.00
CA TYR A 106 -17.95 -3.49 13.22
C TYR A 106 -19.06 -4.29 12.54
N SER A 107 -18.87 -4.69 11.27
CA SER A 107 -19.85 -5.52 10.57
C SER A 107 -20.05 -6.86 11.26
N MET A 108 -18.98 -7.52 11.72
CA MET A 108 -19.10 -8.80 12.42
C MET A 108 -19.92 -8.65 13.71
N TYR A 109 -19.59 -7.67 14.55
CA TYR A 109 -20.32 -7.43 15.81
C TYR A 109 -21.77 -7.02 15.58
N TYR A 110 -22.05 -6.29 14.50
CA TYR A 110 -23.41 -5.92 14.14
C TYR A 110 -24.30 -7.13 13.87
N TYR A 111 -23.78 -8.14 13.14
CA TYR A 111 -24.52 -9.37 12.86
C TYR A 111 -24.56 -10.32 14.05
N GLU A 112 -23.48 -10.41 14.83
CA GLU A 112 -23.49 -11.22 16.06
C GLU A 112 -24.52 -10.72 17.09
N ALA A 113 -24.77 -9.41 17.15
CA ALA A 113 -25.77 -8.82 18.04
C ALA A 113 -27.22 -9.06 17.58
N ASP A 114 -27.44 -9.42 16.31
CA ASP A 114 -28.76 -9.73 15.73
C ASP A 114 -29.19 -11.18 16.03
N ASP A 115 -28.25 -12.12 16.10
CA ASP A 115 -28.48 -13.53 16.43
C ASP A 115 -28.78 -13.78 17.94
N GLY A 116 -28.67 -12.74 18.77
CA GLY A 116 -29.06 -12.79 20.19
C GLY A 116 -30.57 -12.61 20.37
N ASP A 117 -31.27 -13.66 20.82
CA ASP A 117 -32.74 -13.75 21.01
C ASP A 117 -33.38 -12.68 21.93
N ASP A 118 -32.58 -11.78 22.52
CA ASP A 118 -32.99 -10.79 23.52
C ASP A 118 -32.91 -9.31 23.05
N ASN A 119 -32.50 -9.02 21.81
CA ASN A 119 -32.18 -7.65 21.40
C ASN A 119 -33.35 -6.88 20.74
N VAL A 120 -33.90 -5.89 21.45
CA VAL A 120 -34.88 -4.92 20.92
C VAL A 120 -34.16 -3.86 20.06
N GLY A 121 -34.09 -4.11 18.75
CA GLY A 121 -33.81 -3.13 17.68
C GLY A 121 -32.60 -2.22 17.88
N ASN A 122 -32.79 -1.04 18.51
CA ASN A 122 -31.75 -0.03 18.68
C ASN A 122 -30.57 -0.45 19.59
N ALA A 123 -30.71 -1.53 20.37
CA ALA A 123 -29.62 -2.05 21.17
C ALA A 123 -28.46 -2.61 20.32
N GLN A 124 -28.76 -3.13 19.12
CA GLN A 124 -27.79 -3.77 18.21
C GLN A 124 -26.67 -2.81 17.79
N TRP A 125 -27.03 -1.60 17.35
CA TRP A 125 -26.06 -0.58 16.92
C TRP A 125 -25.15 -0.13 18.06
N ILE A 126 -25.70 -0.01 19.27
CA ILE A 126 -24.97 0.45 20.45
C ILE A 126 -24.04 -0.65 20.97
N GLU A 127 -24.50 -1.90 20.98
CA GLU A 127 -23.72 -3.05 21.41
C GLU A 127 -22.53 -3.29 20.47
N ALA A 128 -22.77 -3.29 19.15
CA ALA A 128 -21.72 -3.40 18.16
C ALA A 128 -20.69 -2.26 18.28
N LEU A 129 -21.14 -1.02 18.48
CA LEU A 129 -20.25 0.13 18.64
C LEU A 129 -19.42 0.06 19.94
N LYS A 130 -20.00 -0.47 21.02
CA LYS A 130 -19.27 -0.68 22.29
C LYS A 130 -18.16 -1.72 22.12
N MET A 131 -18.44 -2.83 21.45
CA MET A 131 -17.45 -3.86 21.16
C MET A 131 -16.37 -3.35 20.20
N GLU A 132 -16.77 -2.56 19.20
CA GLU A 132 -15.85 -1.94 18.26
C GLU A 132 -14.90 -0.93 18.92
N ILE A 133 -15.38 -0.12 19.87
CA ILE A 133 -14.49 0.77 20.63
C ILE A 133 -13.46 -0.05 21.43
N ALA A 134 -13.85 -1.20 21.99
CA ALA A 134 -12.93 -2.05 22.72
C ALA A 134 -11.85 -2.66 21.82
N THR A 135 -12.22 -3.18 20.63
CA THR A 135 -11.26 -3.69 19.65
C THR A 135 -10.34 -2.60 19.11
N LEU A 136 -10.88 -1.44 18.76
CA LEU A 136 -10.09 -0.29 18.29
C LEU A 136 -9.09 0.17 19.35
N THR A 137 -9.47 0.18 20.62
CA THR A 137 -8.56 0.56 21.71
C THR A 137 -7.36 -0.38 21.77
N VAL A 138 -7.60 -1.70 21.64
CA VAL A 138 -6.53 -2.71 21.63
C VAL A 138 -5.66 -2.57 20.36
N ALA A 139 -6.28 -2.40 19.19
CA ALA A 139 -5.58 -2.26 17.93
C ALA A 139 -4.69 -1.00 17.88
N ILE A 140 -5.22 0.15 18.33
CA ILE A 140 -4.48 1.40 18.40
C ILE A 140 -3.33 1.29 19.41
N ALA A 141 -3.57 0.71 20.59
CA ALA A 141 -2.51 0.50 21.58
C ALA A 141 -1.36 -0.34 21.00
N LEU A 142 -1.69 -1.41 20.27
CA LEU A 142 -0.71 -2.26 19.59
C LEU A 142 0.05 -1.49 18.50
N PHE A 143 -0.63 -0.73 17.64
CA PHE A 143 0.02 0.07 16.60
C PHE A 143 0.94 1.16 17.18
N VAL A 144 0.55 1.81 18.28
CA VAL A 144 1.37 2.82 18.94
C VAL A 144 2.64 2.19 19.53
N VAL A 145 2.51 1.06 20.22
CA VAL A 145 3.68 0.34 20.78
C VAL A 145 4.64 -0.08 19.68
N LEU A 146 4.13 -0.64 18.58
CA LEU A 146 4.94 -1.04 17.44
C LEU A 146 5.62 0.16 16.76
N PHE A 147 4.91 1.27 16.60
CA PHE A 147 5.47 2.50 16.02
C PHE A 147 6.60 3.07 16.87
N VAL A 148 6.42 3.18 18.20
CA VAL A 148 7.46 3.73 19.08
C VAL A 148 8.70 2.84 19.13
N THR A 149 8.54 1.52 18.97
CA THR A 149 9.64 0.55 19.06
C THR A 149 10.36 0.29 17.73
N VAL A 150 9.68 0.33 16.58
CA VAL A 150 10.21 -0.16 15.28
C VAL A 150 10.08 0.85 14.12
N SER A 151 9.74 2.12 14.37
CA SER A 151 9.55 3.11 13.29
C SER A 151 10.80 3.55 12.53
N LYS A 152 12.01 3.24 13.02
CA LYS A 152 13.26 3.70 12.40
C LYS A 152 13.72 2.76 11.31
N SER A 153 13.91 3.31 10.10
CA SER A 153 14.50 2.57 8.99
C SER A 153 16.01 2.81 8.92
N HIS A 154 16.78 1.74 8.76
CA HIS A 154 18.24 1.80 8.66
C HIS A 154 18.68 1.31 7.29
N ILE A 155 19.14 2.24 6.45
CA ILE A 155 19.65 1.90 5.11
C ILE A 155 21.18 1.73 5.20
N PRO A 156 21.71 0.51 4.94
CA PRO A 156 23.14 0.31 4.89
C PRO A 156 23.71 0.96 3.62
N MET A 157 24.68 1.85 3.80
CA MET A 157 25.37 2.49 2.67
C MET A 157 26.87 2.28 2.78
N ARG A 158 27.52 2.29 1.60
CA ARG A 158 28.97 2.25 1.48
C ARG A 158 29.43 3.64 1.07
N ALA A 159 30.19 4.29 1.94
CA ALA A 159 30.80 5.57 1.66
C ALA A 159 32.29 5.39 1.36
N LEU A 160 32.75 6.16 0.38
CA LEU A 160 34.16 6.30 0.04
C LEU A 160 34.54 7.74 0.36
N GLU A 161 35.45 7.93 1.30
CA GLU A 161 36.01 9.25 1.59
C GLU A 161 37.30 9.40 0.77
N VAL A 162 37.28 10.37 -0.15
CA VAL A 162 38.39 10.63 -1.05
C VAL A 162 38.79 12.09 -0.95
N ASN A 163 40.07 12.35 -0.70
CA ASN A 163 40.61 13.69 -0.78
C ASN A 163 40.72 14.10 -2.26
N SER A 164 39.87 15.02 -2.70
CA SER A 164 39.79 15.47 -4.10
C SER A 164 41.08 16.14 -4.59
N LEU A 165 41.93 16.65 -3.69
CA LEU A 165 43.20 17.29 -3.99
C LEU A 165 44.38 16.32 -4.00
N SER A 166 44.18 15.05 -3.66
CA SER A 166 45.24 14.05 -3.64
C SER A 166 45.69 13.73 -5.08
N PRO A 167 46.97 13.89 -5.42
CA PRO A 167 47.47 13.60 -6.77
C PRO A 167 47.51 12.10 -7.11
N THR A 168 47.41 11.21 -6.12
CA THR A 168 47.49 9.75 -6.31
C THR A 168 46.19 9.02 -6.01
N ARG A 169 45.26 9.64 -5.26
CA ARG A 169 44.00 9.01 -4.84
C ARG A 169 42.77 9.90 -5.05
N GLY A 170 42.93 11.12 -5.58
CA GLY A 170 41.87 12.08 -5.81
C GLY A 170 41.21 11.95 -7.19
N PHE A 171 40.26 12.84 -7.47
CA PHE A 171 39.62 12.90 -8.78
C PHE A 171 40.59 13.50 -9.81
N HIS A 172 40.75 12.81 -10.94
CA HIS A 172 41.54 13.27 -12.08
C HIS A 172 40.71 13.14 -13.37
N SER A 173 41.12 13.83 -14.42
CA SER A 173 40.42 13.79 -15.71
C SER A 173 40.52 12.40 -16.35
N TYR A 174 39.39 11.80 -16.68
CA TYR A 174 39.29 10.53 -17.39
C TYR A 174 38.72 10.77 -18.79
N THR A 175 39.32 10.13 -19.81
CA THR A 175 38.80 10.15 -21.19
C THR A 175 38.08 8.84 -21.45
N ASP A 176 36.83 8.91 -21.91
CA ASP A 176 36.01 7.72 -22.13
C ASP A 176 36.68 6.79 -23.17
N GLY A 177 36.88 5.53 -22.79
CA GLY A 177 37.61 4.54 -23.60
C GLY A 177 39.12 4.42 -23.33
N ALA A 178 39.68 5.22 -22.42
CA ALA A 178 41.06 5.03 -21.94
C ALA A 178 41.16 3.82 -21.00
N THR A 179 42.24 3.04 -21.10
CA THR A 179 42.52 1.96 -20.15
C THR A 179 43.10 2.54 -18.86
N LEU A 180 42.52 2.16 -17.72
CA LEU A 180 43.05 2.52 -16.40
C LEU A 180 44.46 1.95 -16.20
N ALA A 181 45.37 2.78 -15.71
CA ALA A 181 46.73 2.37 -15.42
C ALA A 181 46.79 1.46 -14.17
N SER A 182 47.75 0.56 -14.11
CA SER A 182 47.86 -0.44 -13.03
C SER A 182 48.06 0.17 -11.64
N ASP A 183 48.69 1.34 -11.58
CA ASP A 183 48.88 2.15 -10.37
C ASP A 183 47.60 2.87 -9.95
N GLU A 184 46.77 3.34 -10.89
CA GLU A 184 45.44 3.90 -10.60
C GLU A 184 44.54 2.84 -9.95
N ILE A 185 44.54 1.62 -10.50
CA ILE A 185 43.79 0.49 -9.95
C ILE A 185 44.30 0.12 -8.55
N ALA A 186 45.63 0.06 -8.36
CA ALA A 186 46.23 -0.24 -7.06
C ALA A 186 45.93 0.84 -6.01
N ASN A 187 46.00 2.12 -6.39
CA ASN A 187 45.70 3.24 -5.51
C ASN A 187 44.21 3.31 -5.14
N ALA A 188 43.31 3.01 -6.07
CA ALA A 188 41.88 2.92 -5.82
C ALA A 188 41.53 1.77 -4.86
N ALA A 189 42.21 0.63 -4.98
CA ALA A 189 42.03 -0.52 -4.09
C ALA A 189 42.44 -0.24 -2.63
N LEU A 190 43.28 0.78 -2.39
CA LEU A 190 43.71 1.21 -1.06
C LEU A 190 42.75 2.20 -0.39
N ILE A 191 41.68 2.62 -1.06
CA ILE A 191 40.68 3.53 -0.48
C ILE A 191 39.76 2.72 0.44
N PRO A 192 39.74 2.99 1.76
CA PRO A 192 38.93 2.23 2.70
C PRO A 192 37.44 2.53 2.44
N VAL A 193 36.65 1.47 2.27
CA VAL A 193 35.21 1.60 2.17
C VAL A 193 34.61 1.61 3.57
N GLN A 194 33.97 2.70 3.95
CA GLN A 194 33.30 2.83 5.24
C GLN A 194 31.85 2.36 5.12
N GLY A 195 31.42 1.52 6.06
CA GLY A 195 30.01 1.16 6.23
C GLY A 195 29.32 2.21 7.10
N ILE A 196 28.50 3.05 6.48
CA ILE A 196 27.68 4.03 7.20
C ILE A 196 26.22 3.61 7.19
N LYS A 197 25.49 4.00 8.23
CA LYS A 197 24.04 3.75 8.35
C LYS A 197 23.34 5.10 8.33
N VAL A 198 22.45 5.29 7.36
CA VAL A 198 21.54 6.43 7.39
C VAL A 198 20.23 5.97 8.03
N THR A 199 19.82 6.73 9.05
CA THR A 199 18.57 6.53 9.77
C THR A 199 17.52 7.46 9.20
N LEU A 200 16.38 6.90 8.76
CA LEU A 200 15.24 7.67 8.30
C LEU A 200 14.09 7.48 9.28
N ASP A 201 13.51 8.60 9.70
CA ASP A 201 12.29 8.60 10.48
C ASP A 201 11.10 8.45 9.53
N VAL A 202 10.26 7.45 9.81
CA VAL A 202 9.07 7.14 9.01
C VAL A 202 7.86 7.79 9.67
N SER A 203 7.01 8.45 8.89
CA SER A 203 5.76 9.02 9.40
C SER A 203 4.79 7.90 9.83
N PHE A 204 3.93 8.19 10.80
CA PHE A 204 3.00 7.21 11.35
C PHE A 204 2.09 6.55 10.29
N PRO A 205 1.47 7.29 9.34
CA PRO A 205 0.64 6.67 8.30
C PRO A 205 1.45 5.70 7.42
N VAL A 206 2.66 6.08 7.01
CA VAL A 206 3.53 5.23 6.17
C VAL A 206 3.99 3.98 6.91
N TYR A 207 4.23 4.10 8.22
CA TYR A 207 4.57 2.95 9.04
C TYR A 207 3.42 1.94 9.12
N ILE A 208 2.18 2.40 9.37
CA ILE A 208 1.03 1.50 9.46
C ILE A 208 0.75 0.84 8.11
N THR A 209 0.82 1.57 6.99
CA THR A 209 0.61 0.97 5.67
C THR A 209 1.64 -0.11 5.37
N GLY A 210 2.90 0.11 5.74
CA GLY A 210 3.96 -0.90 5.64
C GLY A 210 3.69 -2.13 6.53
N LEU A 211 3.29 -1.92 7.78
CA LEU A 211 2.98 -3.00 8.73
C LEU A 211 1.80 -3.86 8.25
N VAL A 212 0.70 -3.23 7.85
CA VAL A 212 -0.51 -3.94 7.39
C VAL A 212 -0.25 -4.65 6.06
N SER A 213 0.55 -4.07 5.17
CA SER A 213 0.98 -4.73 3.93
C SER A 213 1.85 -5.96 4.22
N PHE A 214 2.74 -5.87 5.21
CA PHE A 214 3.57 -7.00 5.65
C PHE A 214 2.72 -8.15 6.22
N ILE A 215 1.73 -7.84 7.05
CA ILE A 215 0.78 -8.84 7.57
C ILE A 215 -0.08 -9.42 6.42
N GLY A 216 -0.55 -8.56 5.52
CA GLY A 216 -1.35 -8.92 4.35
C GLY A 216 -0.62 -9.89 3.42
N TRP A 217 0.72 -9.77 3.30
CA TRP A 217 1.53 -10.71 2.53
C TRP A 217 1.46 -12.14 3.08
N PHE A 218 1.47 -12.34 4.40
CA PHE A 218 1.26 -13.67 4.98
C PHE A 218 -0.14 -14.21 4.67
N GLY A 219 -1.18 -13.37 4.80
CA GLY A 219 -2.54 -13.72 4.42
C GLY A 219 -2.64 -14.13 2.95
N PHE A 220 -2.01 -13.37 2.05
CA PHE A 220 -1.95 -13.66 0.63
C PHE A 220 -1.29 -15.01 0.35
N CYS A 221 -0.15 -15.31 0.98
CA CYS A 221 0.52 -16.60 0.81
C CYS A 221 -0.36 -17.79 1.24
N ILE A 222 -1.14 -17.64 2.32
CA ILE A 222 -2.02 -18.70 2.82
C ILE A 222 -3.26 -18.84 1.92
N PHE A 223 -4.01 -17.76 1.70
CA PHE A 223 -5.31 -17.84 1.02
C PHE A 223 -5.20 -17.90 -0.50
N CYS A 224 -4.26 -17.15 -1.11
CA CYS A 224 -4.04 -17.20 -2.56
C CYS A 224 -3.11 -18.36 -2.93
N GLY A 225 -1.97 -18.48 -2.25
CA GLY A 225 -0.98 -19.52 -2.58
C GLY A 225 -1.48 -20.94 -2.31
N ILE A 226 -1.85 -21.24 -1.06
CA ILE A 226 -2.31 -22.58 -0.67
C ILE A 226 -3.79 -22.75 -1.03
N GLY A 227 -4.62 -21.73 -0.80
CA GLY A 227 -6.07 -21.80 -1.02
C GLY A 227 -6.48 -22.03 -2.47
N LEU A 228 -5.84 -21.40 -3.47
CA LEU A 228 -6.15 -21.68 -4.88
C LEU A 228 -5.76 -23.11 -5.30
N VAL A 229 -4.67 -23.65 -4.74
CA VAL A 229 -4.21 -25.03 -5.05
C VAL A 229 -5.08 -26.08 -4.34
N ALA A 230 -5.66 -25.72 -3.18
CA ALA A 230 -6.53 -26.59 -2.41
C ALA A 230 -8.00 -26.58 -2.88
N LEU A 231 -8.38 -25.69 -3.81
CA LEU A 231 -9.73 -25.69 -4.38
C LEU A 231 -9.94 -26.99 -5.17
N PRO A 232 -11.00 -27.76 -4.88
CA PRO A 232 -11.37 -28.93 -5.67
C PRO A 232 -11.51 -28.54 -7.14
N LEU A 233 -10.87 -29.27 -8.05
CA LEU A 233 -10.95 -29.01 -9.49
C LEU A 233 -12.41 -28.99 -10.00
N ASP A 234 -13.32 -29.69 -9.32
CA ASP A 234 -14.76 -29.72 -9.60
C ASP A 234 -15.50 -28.38 -9.34
N LEU A 235 -14.87 -27.39 -8.70
CA LEU A 235 -15.44 -26.04 -8.50
C LEU A 235 -14.96 -25.02 -9.54
N ILE A 236 -13.97 -25.38 -10.36
CA ILE A 236 -13.34 -24.50 -11.37
C ILE A 236 -13.63 -24.97 -12.82
N LEU A 237 -13.83 -26.28 -13.02
CA LEU A 237 -14.21 -26.91 -14.31
C LEU A 237 -15.72 -27.15 -14.40
#